data_AF-A0A9P7FRT4-F1
#
_entry.id   AF-A0A9P7FRT4-F1
#
_cell.length_a   1.000
_cell.length_b   1.000
_cell.length_c   1.000
_cell.angle_alpha   90.00
_cell.angle_beta   90.00
_cell.angle_gamma   90.00
#
_symmetry.space_group_name_H-M   'P 1'
#
loop_
_entity.id
_entity.type
_entity.pdbx_description
1 polymer ?
#
loop_
_entity_poly.entity_id
_entity_poly.type
_entity_poly.pdbx_seq_one_letter_code
_entity_poly.pdbx_strand_id
1 'polypeptide(L)'
;MYLKLDAIQPKTEDWIRCSWKEGKWSPNAVINSDGTIIDPRVKGGLIPTPLTRDLTWGVPVPAEFETDEYGMKGKYLNYEGGKFSKSKNRGVFGPAAKETGIPASVWRYYLLSTRPETADAMFSWNDCVAANNNVLLNNFGNFVNRALKFVSSQYDGVLPDGGDKPGPLSPNDENDAEFISAVNELLKDYTDAMEAVKLRLGLQTVMLISMRGNNYLQSSGLNKALMTSNPKRCAQVVSRALNLIYVLSALIYPFMPATSDSILNQLNAPARIVPEVLSTDILAGHTIGKPEHLFKKIEDNMIEIWKAKFGGQEEKKDTITDLKATAGSKRKAAAAKKTAPTAADPNVPKTPEALALEAKIAEQGQLVRGLKGQTPKTTELDAQIKDAVDFLKKLKGELETLSKA
;
A
#
# COMPACT_ATOMS: atom_id res chain seq x y z
N MET A 1 9.49 47.99 1.30
CA MET A 1 10.42 47.50 0.25
C MET A 1 9.65 46.70 -0.78
N TYR A 2 9.95 46.87 -2.07
CA TYR A 2 9.32 46.11 -3.16
C TYR A 2 10.39 45.35 -3.94
N LEU A 3 10.11 44.09 -4.25
CA LEU A 3 10.88 43.34 -5.23
C LEU A 3 10.38 43.71 -6.62
N LYS A 4 11.25 44.30 -7.45
CA LYS A 4 10.94 44.67 -8.84
C LYS A 4 10.93 43.44 -9.75
N LEU A 5 9.91 42.60 -9.62
CA LEU A 5 9.79 41.35 -10.38
C LEU A 5 9.59 41.60 -11.88
N ASP A 6 8.95 42.72 -12.23
CA ASP A 6 8.82 43.25 -13.59
C ASP A 6 10.18 43.44 -14.27
N ALA A 7 11.14 44.02 -13.55
CA ALA A 7 12.47 44.32 -14.08
C ALA A 7 13.31 43.05 -14.39
N ILE A 8 13.03 41.95 -13.70
CA ILE A 8 13.73 40.67 -13.90
C ILE A 8 12.96 39.68 -14.79
N GLN A 9 11.76 40.03 -15.24
CA GLN A 9 10.92 39.13 -16.04
C GLN A 9 11.61 38.63 -17.31
N PRO A 10 12.26 39.46 -18.16
CA PRO A 10 12.90 38.96 -19.38
C PRO A 10 13.97 37.90 -19.09
N LYS A 11 14.86 38.19 -18.11
CA LYS A 11 15.88 37.24 -17.65
C LYS A 11 15.28 35.96 -17.08
N THR A 12 14.14 36.07 -16.41
CA THR A 12 13.42 34.93 -15.83
C THR A 12 12.84 34.05 -16.92
N GLU A 13 12.22 34.65 -17.95
CA GLU A 13 11.67 33.92 -19.10
C GLU A 13 12.77 33.21 -19.89
N ASP A 14 13.90 33.90 -20.15
CA ASP A 14 15.06 33.32 -20.83
C ASP A 14 15.63 32.14 -20.03
N TRP A 15 15.85 32.34 -18.73
CA TRP A 15 16.33 31.27 -17.85
C TRP A 15 15.39 30.06 -17.81
N ILE A 16 14.07 30.28 -17.75
CA ILE A 16 13.07 29.20 -17.81
C ILE A 16 13.21 28.42 -19.12
N ARG A 17 13.32 29.12 -20.26
CA ARG A 17 13.42 28.50 -21.60
C ARG A 17 14.70 27.70 -21.78
N CYS A 18 15.80 28.09 -21.16
CA CYS A 18 17.06 27.33 -21.16
C CYS A 18 17.02 26.15 -20.19
N SER A 19 16.58 26.38 -18.95
CA SER A 19 16.80 25.46 -17.84
C SER A 19 15.79 24.31 -17.78
N TRP A 20 14.59 24.45 -18.36
CA TRP A 20 13.55 23.44 -18.18
C TRP A 20 13.90 22.09 -18.81
N LYS A 21 14.62 22.09 -19.94
CA LYS A 21 15.09 20.86 -20.60
C LYS A 21 16.19 20.20 -19.79
N GLU A 22 17.14 20.99 -19.31
CA GLU A 22 18.28 20.52 -18.52
C GLU A 22 17.82 19.97 -17.17
N GLY A 23 16.94 20.69 -16.48
CA GLY A 23 16.37 20.28 -15.19
C GLY A 23 15.29 19.20 -15.26
N LYS A 24 14.93 18.73 -16.47
CA LYS A 24 13.87 17.73 -16.70
C LYS A 24 12.55 18.09 -16.01
N TRP A 25 12.16 19.36 -16.05
CA TRP A 25 10.96 19.84 -15.37
C TRP A 25 9.69 19.26 -16.00
N SER A 26 8.64 19.09 -15.20
CA SER A 26 7.34 18.66 -15.72
C SER A 26 6.79 19.69 -16.72
N PRO A 27 6.28 19.28 -17.91
CA PRO A 27 5.70 20.19 -18.90
C PRO A 27 4.46 20.96 -18.45
N ASN A 28 3.96 20.70 -17.24
CA ASN A 28 2.82 21.40 -16.65
C ASN A 28 3.23 22.33 -15.49
N ALA A 29 4.54 22.54 -15.30
CA ALA A 29 5.06 23.35 -14.19
C ALA A 29 5.06 24.84 -14.52
N VAL A 30 5.84 25.25 -15.53
CA VAL A 30 6.02 26.66 -15.92
C VAL A 30 5.99 26.84 -17.44
N ILE A 31 6.37 25.80 -18.18
CA ILE A 31 6.59 25.77 -19.63
C ILE A 31 6.07 24.44 -20.17
N ASN A 32 5.43 24.46 -21.34
CA ASN A 32 4.91 23.27 -22.00
C ASN A 32 5.98 22.61 -22.91
N SER A 33 5.61 21.48 -23.52
CA SER A 33 6.51 20.69 -24.37
C SER A 33 7.00 21.42 -25.63
N ASP A 34 6.31 22.47 -26.08
CA ASP A 34 6.71 23.28 -27.23
C ASP A 34 7.67 24.43 -26.86
N GLY A 35 7.99 24.60 -25.57
CA GLY A 35 8.86 25.64 -25.07
C GLY A 35 8.16 26.99 -24.81
N THR A 36 6.84 27.01 -24.77
CA THR A 36 6.03 28.19 -24.43
C THR A 36 5.73 28.23 -22.94
N ILE A 37 5.95 29.40 -22.33
CA ILE A 37 5.61 29.65 -20.93
C ILE A 37 4.08 29.63 -20.77
N ILE A 38 3.60 28.75 -19.88
CA ILE A 38 2.17 28.53 -19.61
C ILE A 38 1.74 29.02 -18.22
N ASP A 39 2.69 29.38 -17.36
CA ASP A 39 2.36 29.91 -16.03
C ASP A 39 1.59 31.24 -16.16
N PRO A 40 0.36 31.35 -15.61
CA PRO A 40 -0.47 32.54 -15.76
C PRO A 40 0.15 33.82 -15.18
N ARG A 41 1.03 33.69 -14.18
CA ARG A 41 1.67 34.83 -13.51
C ARG A 41 2.76 35.42 -14.36
N VAL A 42 3.59 34.56 -14.96
CA VAL A 42 4.67 34.99 -15.87
C VAL A 42 4.06 35.54 -17.16
N LYS A 43 3.07 34.82 -17.73
CA LYS A 43 2.35 35.25 -18.93
C LYS A 43 1.59 36.57 -18.73
N GLY A 44 1.07 36.81 -17.53
CA GLY A 44 0.33 38.01 -17.16
C GLY A 44 1.21 39.24 -16.88
N GLY A 45 2.53 39.09 -16.88
CA GLY A 45 3.45 40.13 -16.44
C GLY A 45 3.66 40.09 -14.93
N LEU A 46 4.92 39.99 -14.53
CA LEU A 46 5.28 40.04 -13.12
C LEU A 46 5.12 41.47 -12.59
N ILE A 47 4.50 41.60 -11.43
CA ILE A 47 4.29 42.91 -10.78
C ILE A 47 5.26 43.11 -9.62
N PRO A 48 5.72 44.36 -9.37
CA PRO A 48 6.47 44.67 -8.17
C PRO A 48 5.72 44.22 -6.91
N THR A 49 6.34 43.34 -6.13
CA THR A 49 5.68 42.69 -4.99
C THR A 49 6.25 43.23 -3.68
N PRO A 50 5.40 43.66 -2.72
CA PRO A 50 5.89 44.21 -1.45
C PRO A 50 6.47 43.09 -0.57
N LEU A 51 7.74 43.24 -0.18
CA LEU A 51 8.49 42.29 0.64
C LEU A 51 8.37 42.55 2.15
N THR A 52 8.05 43.78 2.55
CA THR A 52 7.92 44.16 3.96
C THR A 52 6.47 44.16 4.41
N ARG A 53 6.25 43.90 5.70
CA ARG A 53 4.97 44.02 6.38
C ARG A 53 5.20 44.66 7.74
N ASP A 54 4.25 45.49 8.17
CA ASP A 54 4.28 46.13 9.48
C ASP A 54 3.83 45.12 10.54
N LEU A 55 4.74 44.23 10.91
CA LEU A 55 4.52 43.15 11.88
C LEU A 55 5.52 43.27 13.03
N THR A 56 5.08 42.93 14.23
CA THR A 56 5.93 42.84 15.42
C THR A 56 6.68 41.51 15.54
N TRP A 57 6.26 40.49 14.77
CA TRP A 57 6.88 39.17 14.72
C TRP A 57 7.26 38.81 13.29
N GLY A 58 8.55 38.77 13.00
CA GLY A 58 9.10 38.49 11.69
C GLY A 58 10.62 38.65 11.65
N VAL A 59 11.22 38.36 10.49
CA VAL A 59 12.66 38.56 10.27
C VAL A 59 12.92 40.06 10.05
N PRO A 60 13.79 40.70 10.85
CA PRO A 60 14.16 42.10 10.64
C PRO A 60 14.88 42.26 9.31
N VAL A 61 14.58 43.33 8.57
CA VAL A 61 15.16 43.60 7.25
C VAL A 61 16.67 43.90 7.40
N PRO A 62 17.58 43.05 6.90
CA PRO A 62 19.03 43.26 6.99
C PRO A 62 19.52 44.35 6.02
N ALA A 63 20.71 44.92 6.27
CA ALA A 63 21.25 46.04 5.48
C ALA A 63 21.92 45.64 4.16
N GLU A 64 22.37 44.40 3.97
CA GLU A 64 22.96 43.88 2.72
C GLU A 64 23.17 42.38 2.90
N PHE A 65 22.79 41.52 1.94
CA PHE A 65 23.37 40.17 1.76
C PHE A 65 23.07 39.57 0.39
N GLU A 66 24.04 38.78 -0.07
CA GLU A 66 24.04 37.81 -1.18
C GLU A 66 22.98 36.72 -1.02
N THR A 67 22.60 36.09 -2.13
CA THR A 67 21.50 35.13 -2.20
C THR A 67 21.91 33.81 -2.85
N ASP A 68 21.54 32.70 -2.21
CA ASP A 68 21.30 31.41 -2.87
C ASP A 68 19.92 30.84 -2.48
N GLU A 69 19.40 30.03 -3.42
CA GLU A 69 18.60 28.80 -3.25
C GLU A 69 17.05 28.74 -3.40
N TYR A 70 16.64 28.00 -4.47
CA TYR A 70 15.55 27.03 -4.75
C TYR A 70 14.10 27.14 -4.24
N GLY A 71 13.16 26.76 -5.14
CA GLY A 71 11.77 26.41 -4.79
C GLY A 71 11.11 25.40 -5.75
N MET A 72 10.38 24.41 -5.19
CA MET A 72 9.55 23.41 -5.89
C MET A 72 8.09 23.47 -5.39
N LYS A 73 7.12 23.32 -6.30
CA LYS A 73 5.69 23.07 -5.98
C LYS A 73 5.21 21.77 -6.65
N GLY A 74 4.63 20.86 -5.85
CA GLY A 74 4.07 19.58 -6.29
C GLY A 74 2.54 19.58 -6.46
N LYS A 75 1.99 18.43 -6.85
CA LYS A 75 0.55 18.14 -6.93
C LYS A 75 -0.05 17.89 -5.53
N TYR A 76 -1.38 17.95 -5.41
CA TYR A 76 -2.05 17.87 -4.11
C TYR A 76 -2.53 16.44 -3.79
N LEU A 77 -2.53 16.10 -2.50
CA LEU A 77 -3.22 14.94 -1.96
C LEU A 77 -4.55 15.41 -1.34
N ASN A 78 -5.65 14.87 -1.83
CA ASN A 78 -7.00 15.05 -1.28
C ASN A 78 -7.34 13.92 -0.30
N TYR A 79 -8.44 14.03 0.44
CA TYR A 79 -8.87 13.11 1.49
C TYR A 79 -10.36 12.76 1.39
N GLU A 80 -10.67 11.48 1.16
CA GLU A 80 -12.03 10.89 1.16
C GLU A 80 -13.05 11.74 0.39
N GLY A 81 -12.75 12.11 -0.86
CA GLY A 81 -13.64 12.92 -1.71
C GLY A 81 -13.59 14.43 -1.49
N GLY A 82 -12.64 14.96 -0.72
CA GLY A 82 -12.52 16.41 -0.46
C GLY A 82 -11.12 16.85 -0.04
N LYS A 83 -10.96 18.09 0.40
CA LYS A 83 -9.66 18.62 0.84
C LYS A 83 -9.45 18.40 2.34
N PHE A 84 -8.19 18.25 2.74
CA PHE A 84 -7.82 18.32 4.16
C PHE A 84 -8.30 19.65 4.76
N SER A 85 -8.88 19.61 5.96
CA SER A 85 -9.39 20.80 6.64
C SER A 85 -9.25 20.67 8.15
N LYS A 86 -8.36 21.48 8.74
CA LYS A 86 -8.14 21.50 10.19
C LYS A 86 -9.36 22.04 10.94
N SER A 87 -10.01 23.08 10.42
CA SER A 87 -11.22 23.66 11.04
C SER A 87 -12.41 22.71 11.00
N LYS A 88 -12.58 21.94 9.92
CA LYS A 88 -13.64 20.93 9.81
C LYS A 88 -13.27 19.57 10.41
N ASN A 89 -12.07 19.43 10.98
CA ASN A 89 -11.50 18.17 11.46
C ASN A 89 -11.53 17.03 10.41
N ARG A 90 -11.26 17.37 9.14
CA ARG A 90 -11.24 16.44 8.02
C ARG A 90 -9.80 16.14 7.60
N GLY A 91 -9.44 14.87 7.63
CA GLY A 91 -8.12 14.37 7.29
C GLY A 91 -7.27 14.01 8.50
N VAL A 92 -6.23 13.23 8.23
CA VAL A 92 -5.22 12.82 9.22
C VAL A 92 -4.06 13.81 9.18
N PHE A 93 -3.79 14.45 10.32
CA PHE A 93 -2.65 15.35 10.50
C PHE A 93 -1.53 14.65 11.27
N GLY A 94 -0.28 15.08 11.05
CA GLY A 94 0.93 14.40 11.56
C GLY A 94 0.85 13.85 12.99
N PRO A 95 0.46 14.65 14.00
CA PRO A 95 0.34 14.15 15.38
C PRO A 95 -0.71 13.04 15.54
N ALA A 96 -1.84 13.15 14.84
CA ALA A 96 -2.95 12.20 14.92
C ALA A 96 -2.65 10.87 14.21
N ALA A 97 -1.67 10.83 13.30
CA ALA A 97 -1.24 9.60 12.64
C ALA A 97 -0.69 8.55 13.63
N LYS A 98 -0.05 8.99 14.73
CA LYS A 98 0.39 8.08 15.80
C LYS A 98 -0.78 7.45 16.55
N GLU A 99 -1.88 8.17 16.69
CA GLU A 99 -3.06 7.71 17.44
C GLU A 99 -3.82 6.59 16.71
N THR A 100 -3.53 6.33 15.43
CA THR A 100 -4.19 5.25 14.69
C THR A 100 -3.59 3.89 15.02
N GLY A 101 -2.40 3.84 15.61
CA GLY A 101 -1.65 2.60 15.84
C GLY A 101 -1.07 1.97 14.57
N ILE A 102 -1.26 2.60 13.40
CA ILE A 102 -0.68 2.14 12.14
C ILE A 102 0.82 2.46 12.14
N PRO A 103 1.70 1.48 11.87
CA PRO A 103 3.14 1.72 11.80
C PRO A 103 3.51 2.75 10.74
N ALA A 104 4.56 3.53 11.00
CA ALA A 104 5.06 4.54 10.06
C ALA A 104 5.39 3.96 8.67
N SER A 105 5.92 2.74 8.61
CA SER A 105 6.19 2.04 7.34
C SER A 105 4.94 1.91 6.46
N VAL A 106 3.79 1.57 7.06
CA VAL A 106 2.52 1.42 6.33
C VAL A 106 2.04 2.76 5.77
N TRP A 107 2.12 3.82 6.58
CA TRP A 107 1.83 5.18 6.13
C TRP A 107 2.73 5.61 4.97
N ARG A 108 4.05 5.40 5.10
CA ARG A 108 5.02 5.76 4.07
C ARG A 108 4.76 4.99 2.78
N TYR A 109 4.54 3.68 2.87
CA TYR A 109 4.21 2.86 1.71
C TYR A 109 2.97 3.37 0.97
N TYR A 110 1.85 3.54 1.67
CA TYR A 110 0.60 3.93 1.02
C TYR A 110 0.68 5.33 0.39
N LEU A 111 1.26 6.29 1.10
CA LEU A 111 1.41 7.66 0.58
C LEU A 111 2.39 7.75 -0.59
N LEU A 112 3.44 6.92 -0.60
CA LEU A 112 4.41 6.88 -1.70
C LEU A 112 3.87 6.09 -2.91
N SER A 113 3.08 5.03 -2.70
CA SER A 113 2.46 4.26 -3.78
C SER A 113 1.35 5.04 -4.49
N THR A 114 0.72 5.98 -3.79
CA THR A 114 -0.29 6.89 -4.32
C THR A 114 0.24 8.31 -4.54
N ARG A 115 1.57 8.51 -4.51
CA ARG A 115 2.19 9.84 -4.59
C ARG A 115 1.67 10.61 -5.83
N PRO A 116 1.16 11.84 -5.66
CA PRO A 116 0.66 12.62 -6.78
C PRO A 116 1.85 13.21 -7.55
N GLU A 117 2.31 12.49 -8.58
CA GLU A 117 3.44 12.91 -9.43
C GLU A 117 2.97 13.68 -10.67
N THR A 118 2.00 13.11 -11.40
CA THR A 118 1.47 13.69 -12.65
C THR A 118 0.12 14.37 -12.47
N ALA A 119 -0.70 13.86 -11.54
CA ALA A 119 -2.03 14.36 -11.22
C ALA A 119 -2.26 14.32 -9.71
N ASP A 120 -3.29 15.03 -9.24
CA ASP A 120 -3.72 14.96 -7.84
C ASP A 120 -4.12 13.52 -7.47
N ALA A 121 -3.91 13.18 -6.20
CA ALA A 121 -4.26 11.86 -5.65
C ALA A 121 -5.32 12.00 -4.55
N MET A 122 -6.01 10.90 -4.24
CA MET A 122 -6.99 10.84 -3.18
C MET A 122 -6.56 9.81 -2.14
N PHE A 123 -6.48 10.24 -0.88
CA PHE A 123 -6.36 9.33 0.25
C PHE A 123 -7.71 8.64 0.51
N SER A 124 -7.68 7.33 0.71
CA SER A 124 -8.83 6.46 1.01
C SER A 124 -8.42 5.46 2.09
N TRP A 125 -9.22 5.34 3.15
CA TRP A 125 -8.98 4.36 4.21
C TRP A 125 -9.11 2.93 3.69
N ASN A 126 -10.05 2.68 2.79
CA ASN A 126 -10.22 1.37 2.15
C ASN A 126 -8.93 0.97 1.43
N ASP A 127 -8.36 1.89 0.66
CA ASP A 127 -7.16 1.62 -0.12
C ASP A 127 -5.93 1.52 0.77
N CYS A 128 -5.86 2.32 1.84
CA CYS A 128 -4.78 2.23 2.83
C CYS A 128 -4.77 0.86 3.54
N VAL A 129 -5.94 0.35 3.94
CA VAL A 129 -6.07 -0.98 4.57
C VAL A 129 -5.78 -2.09 3.58
N ALA A 130 -6.30 -1.98 2.34
CA ALA A 130 -6.00 -2.94 1.27
C ALA A 130 -4.51 -2.97 0.93
N ALA A 131 -3.85 -1.81 0.86
CA ALA A 131 -2.41 -1.68 0.64
C ALA A 131 -1.60 -2.42 1.71
N ASN A 132 -1.99 -2.29 2.99
CA ASN A 132 -1.38 -3.06 4.07
C ASN A 132 -1.67 -4.56 3.96
N ASN A 133 -2.93 -4.95 3.91
CA ASN A 133 -3.31 -6.36 4.03
C ASN A 133 -2.92 -7.17 2.79
N ASN A 134 -3.15 -6.64 1.60
CA ASN A 134 -2.97 -7.40 0.37
C ASN A 134 -1.55 -7.29 -0.20
N VAL A 135 -0.90 -6.13 -0.08
CA VAL A 135 0.44 -5.94 -0.65
C VAL A 135 1.53 -6.12 0.40
N LEU A 136 1.48 -5.36 1.49
CA LEU A 136 2.54 -5.45 2.50
C LEU A 136 2.51 -6.78 3.25
N LEU A 137 1.35 -7.21 3.75
CA LEU A 137 1.24 -8.42 4.55
C LEU A 137 1.25 -9.68 3.69
N ASN A 138 0.32 -9.80 2.73
CA ASN A 138 0.13 -11.04 1.97
C ASN A 138 1.17 -11.28 0.87
N ASN A 139 1.89 -10.26 0.42
CA ASN A 139 2.92 -10.40 -0.61
C ASN A 139 4.33 -10.16 -0.02
N PHE A 140 4.69 -8.91 0.26
CA PHE A 140 6.06 -8.56 0.66
C PHE A 140 6.49 -9.23 1.98
N GLY A 141 5.67 -9.06 3.02
CA GLY A 141 5.90 -9.63 4.35
C GLY A 141 5.78 -11.15 4.34
N ASN A 142 4.88 -11.72 3.54
CA ASN A 142 4.74 -13.17 3.39
C ASN A 142 5.99 -13.81 2.78
N PHE A 143 6.59 -13.19 1.74
CA PHE A 143 7.83 -13.69 1.14
C PHE A 143 8.96 -13.77 2.17
N VAL A 144 9.22 -12.65 2.86
CA VAL A 144 10.27 -12.56 3.87
C VAL A 144 10.04 -13.58 4.98
N ASN A 145 8.83 -13.61 5.55
CA ASN A 145 8.53 -14.50 6.65
C ASN A 145 8.58 -15.98 6.25
N ARG A 146 8.07 -16.35 5.06
CA ARG A 146 8.08 -17.74 4.59
C ARG A 146 9.51 -18.28 4.47
N ALA A 147 10.41 -17.51 3.86
CA ALA A 147 11.80 -17.93 3.70
C ALA A 147 12.53 -18.01 5.04
N LEU A 148 12.47 -16.97 5.88
CA LEU A 148 13.17 -16.92 7.16
C LEU A 148 12.64 -17.95 8.15
N LYS A 149 11.33 -18.14 8.22
CA LYS A 149 10.72 -19.17 9.07
C LYS A 149 11.09 -20.57 8.59
N PHE A 150 11.23 -20.78 7.28
CA PHE A 150 11.71 -22.07 6.77
C PHE A 150 13.14 -22.36 7.22
N VAL A 151 14.06 -21.40 7.08
CA VAL A 151 15.45 -21.53 7.56
C VAL A 151 15.51 -21.77 9.07
N SER A 152 14.81 -20.94 9.85
CA SER A 152 14.78 -21.08 11.32
C SER A 152 14.21 -22.42 11.78
N SER A 153 13.16 -22.93 11.13
CA SER A 153 12.49 -24.15 11.57
C SER A 153 13.05 -25.45 11.00
N GLN A 154 13.65 -25.42 9.80
CA GLN A 154 14.15 -26.62 9.12
C GLN A 154 15.67 -26.76 9.18
N TYR A 155 16.41 -25.64 9.36
CA TYR A 155 17.87 -25.60 9.38
C TYR A 155 18.43 -24.92 10.63
N ASP A 156 17.64 -24.85 11.71
CA ASP A 156 18.04 -24.26 12.99
C ASP A 156 18.63 -22.84 12.87
N GLY A 157 18.10 -22.06 11.91
CA GLY A 157 18.55 -20.69 11.68
C GLY A 157 19.89 -20.58 10.91
N VAL A 158 20.48 -21.69 10.48
CA VAL A 158 21.73 -21.70 9.71
C VAL A 158 21.43 -21.90 8.23
N LEU A 159 22.01 -21.07 7.36
CA LEU A 159 21.88 -21.24 5.91
C LEU A 159 22.60 -22.53 5.45
N PRO A 160 21.89 -23.53 4.89
CA PRO A 160 22.52 -24.75 4.40
C PRO A 160 23.41 -24.51 3.18
N ASP A 161 24.39 -25.41 2.98
CA ASP A 161 25.28 -25.37 1.82
C ASP A 161 24.64 -26.02 0.59
N GLY A 162 24.42 -25.21 -0.45
CA GLY A 162 23.95 -25.63 -1.77
C GLY A 162 25.06 -25.77 -2.82
N GLY A 163 26.30 -25.44 -2.47
CA GLY A 163 27.44 -25.37 -3.38
C GLY A 163 27.48 -24.14 -4.28
N ASP A 164 26.65 -23.12 -4.01
CA ASP A 164 26.69 -21.85 -4.75
C ASP A 164 27.95 -21.07 -4.37
N LYS A 165 28.65 -20.53 -5.37
CA LYS A 165 29.83 -19.68 -5.15
C LYS A 165 29.41 -18.25 -4.77
N PRO A 166 30.24 -17.53 -3.99
CA PRO A 166 30.06 -16.09 -3.76
C PRO A 166 30.04 -15.32 -5.09
N GLY A 167 29.28 -14.21 -5.12
CA GLY A 167 29.16 -13.34 -6.29
C GLY A 167 27.89 -13.58 -7.13
N PRO A 168 27.84 -13.12 -8.39
CA PRO A 168 26.64 -13.19 -9.22
C PRO A 168 26.07 -14.61 -9.30
N LEU A 169 24.75 -14.75 -9.09
CA LEU A 169 24.11 -16.05 -9.11
C LEU A 169 24.18 -16.68 -10.50
N SER A 170 24.57 -17.95 -10.53
CA SER A 170 24.41 -18.81 -11.71
C SER A 170 23.15 -19.67 -11.55
N PRO A 171 22.41 -19.91 -12.64
CA PRO A 171 21.24 -20.78 -12.58
C PRO A 171 21.65 -22.25 -12.39
N ASN A 172 20.97 -22.96 -11.48
CA ASN A 172 21.09 -24.42 -11.36
C ASN A 172 20.03 -25.18 -12.17
N ASP A 173 18.92 -24.51 -12.51
CA ASP A 173 17.83 -25.03 -13.34
C ASP A 173 17.13 -23.89 -14.11
N GLU A 174 16.09 -24.23 -14.88
CA GLU A 174 15.31 -23.26 -15.66
C GLU A 174 14.56 -22.25 -14.77
N ASN A 175 14.06 -22.69 -13.60
CA ASN A 175 13.39 -21.80 -12.64
C ASN A 175 14.35 -20.74 -12.10
N ASP A 176 15.60 -21.11 -11.80
CA ASP A 176 16.64 -20.19 -11.40
C ASP A 176 16.99 -19.22 -12.53
N ALA A 177 17.08 -19.70 -13.78
CA ALA A 177 17.42 -18.87 -14.92
C ALA A 177 16.36 -17.77 -15.14
N GLU A 178 15.08 -18.14 -15.14
CA GLU A 178 13.97 -17.18 -15.25
C GLU A 178 13.99 -16.19 -14.07
N PHE A 179 14.12 -16.70 -12.85
CA PHE A 179 14.11 -15.87 -11.64
C PHE A 179 15.25 -14.85 -11.61
N ILE A 180 16.48 -15.29 -11.87
CA ILE A 180 17.67 -14.44 -11.86
C ILE A 180 17.56 -13.37 -12.94
N SER A 181 17.16 -13.76 -14.17
CA SER A 181 16.99 -12.80 -15.27
C SER A 181 15.94 -11.75 -14.93
N ALA A 182 14.75 -12.17 -14.47
CA ALA A 182 13.66 -11.27 -14.13
C ALA A 182 14.00 -10.33 -12.97
N VAL A 183 14.71 -10.81 -11.94
CA VAL A 183 15.14 -9.94 -10.83
C VAL A 183 16.18 -8.92 -11.30
N ASN A 184 17.16 -9.33 -12.11
CA ASN A 184 18.19 -8.43 -12.62
C ASN A 184 17.61 -7.32 -13.52
N GLU A 185 16.64 -7.65 -14.38
CA GLU A 185 15.89 -6.65 -15.16
C GLU A 185 15.16 -5.66 -14.25
N LEU A 186 14.46 -6.14 -13.22
CA LEU A 186 13.76 -5.27 -12.28
C LEU A 186 14.72 -4.43 -11.41
N LEU A 187 15.92 -4.92 -11.09
CA LEU A 187 16.95 -4.12 -10.40
C LEU A 187 17.41 -2.95 -11.26
N LYS A 188 17.60 -3.19 -12.55
CA LYS A 188 17.90 -2.13 -13.50
C LYS A 188 16.74 -1.12 -13.59
N ASP A 189 15.50 -1.60 -13.76
CA ASP A 189 14.32 -0.74 -13.83
C ASP A 189 14.13 0.10 -12.56
N TYR A 190 14.41 -0.47 -11.39
CA TYR A 190 14.40 0.25 -10.12
C TYR A 190 15.42 1.39 -10.14
N THR A 191 16.66 1.09 -10.52
CA THR A 191 17.74 2.08 -10.55
C THR A 191 17.42 3.21 -11.52
N ASP A 192 17.00 2.89 -12.75
CA ASP A 192 16.58 3.85 -13.77
C ASP A 192 15.41 4.73 -13.27
N ALA A 193 14.43 4.13 -12.58
CA ALA A 193 13.30 4.86 -12.01
C ALA A 193 13.75 5.81 -10.89
N MET A 194 14.65 5.38 -10.01
CA MET A 194 15.14 6.17 -8.88
C MET A 194 16.03 7.32 -9.34
N GLU A 195 16.92 7.11 -10.32
CA GLU A 195 17.72 8.16 -10.95
C GLU A 195 16.85 9.20 -11.66
N ALA A 196 15.74 8.75 -12.26
CA ALA A 196 14.74 9.63 -12.86
C ALA A 196 13.74 10.23 -11.85
N VAL A 197 13.93 10.00 -10.54
CA VAL A 197 13.07 10.49 -9.44
C VAL A 197 11.60 10.04 -9.59
N LYS A 198 11.36 8.89 -10.23
CA LYS A 198 10.05 8.25 -10.38
C LYS A 198 9.76 7.34 -9.18
N LEU A 199 9.57 7.95 -8.00
CA LEU A 199 9.45 7.24 -6.72
C LEU A 199 8.31 6.22 -6.70
N ARG A 200 7.16 6.55 -7.31
CA ARG A 200 6.02 5.62 -7.38
C ARG A 200 6.38 4.36 -8.17
N LEU A 201 7.07 4.54 -9.31
CA LEU A 201 7.52 3.43 -10.14
C LEU A 201 8.57 2.60 -9.40
N GLY A 202 9.58 3.24 -8.79
CA GLY A 202 10.59 2.56 -7.98
C GLY A 202 9.97 1.67 -6.91
N LEU A 203 9.00 2.19 -6.13
CA LEU A 203 8.31 1.41 -5.11
C LEU A 203 7.51 0.23 -5.69
N GLN A 204 6.81 0.43 -6.81
CA GLN A 204 6.10 -0.65 -7.50
C GLN A 204 7.06 -1.75 -7.95
N THR A 205 8.23 -1.38 -8.49
CA THR A 205 9.28 -2.32 -8.87
C THR A 205 9.77 -3.14 -7.68
N VAL A 206 9.95 -2.56 -6.49
CA VAL A 206 10.30 -3.33 -5.27
C VAL A 206 9.23 -4.37 -4.93
N MET A 207 7.95 -4.01 -5.03
CA MET A 207 6.85 -4.96 -4.79
C MET A 207 6.81 -6.09 -5.84
N LEU A 208 7.13 -5.78 -7.10
CA LEU A 208 7.25 -6.78 -8.17
C LEU A 208 8.42 -7.74 -7.93
N ILE A 209 9.57 -7.24 -7.48
CA ILE A 209 10.73 -8.08 -7.12
C ILE A 209 10.36 -9.05 -6.00
N SER A 210 9.67 -8.56 -4.95
CA SER A 210 9.20 -9.46 -3.88
C SER A 210 8.16 -10.48 -4.38
N MET A 211 7.30 -10.11 -5.32
CA MET A 211 6.35 -11.04 -5.94
C MET A 211 7.07 -12.13 -6.73
N ARG A 212 8.15 -11.79 -7.46
CA ARG A 212 9.02 -12.78 -8.12
C ARG A 212 9.63 -13.76 -7.11
N GLY A 213 10.03 -13.27 -5.94
CA GLY A 213 10.47 -14.12 -4.83
C GLY A 213 9.39 -15.12 -4.37
N ASN A 214 8.15 -14.66 -4.15
CA ASN A 214 7.03 -15.55 -3.79
C ASN A 214 6.79 -16.63 -4.86
N ASN A 215 6.75 -16.23 -6.13
CA ASN A 215 6.53 -17.15 -7.25
C ASN A 215 7.67 -18.17 -7.35
N TYR A 216 8.91 -17.74 -7.19
CA TYR A 216 10.09 -18.61 -7.21
C TYR A 216 10.05 -19.67 -6.10
N LEU A 217 9.64 -19.30 -4.88
CA LEU A 217 9.47 -20.26 -3.78
C LEU A 217 8.34 -21.27 -4.06
N GLN A 218 7.33 -20.88 -4.84
CA GLN A 218 6.22 -21.75 -5.22
C GLN A 218 6.62 -22.69 -6.37
N SER A 219 7.19 -22.17 -7.46
CA SER A 219 7.60 -22.96 -8.63
C SER A 219 8.73 -23.93 -8.31
N SER A 220 9.67 -23.52 -7.45
CA SER A 220 10.74 -24.41 -6.96
C SER A 220 10.24 -25.45 -5.95
N GLY A 221 8.98 -25.36 -5.50
CA GLY A 221 8.39 -26.33 -4.59
C GLY A 221 8.98 -26.30 -3.18
N LEU A 222 9.38 -25.13 -2.66
CA LEU A 222 10.02 -25.03 -1.33
C LEU A 222 9.08 -25.52 -0.23
N ASN A 223 9.36 -26.72 0.27
CA ASN A 223 8.67 -27.40 1.35
C ASN A 223 9.57 -28.51 1.96
N LYS A 224 9.08 -29.21 2.99
CA LYS A 224 9.80 -30.32 3.61
C LYS A 224 10.04 -31.51 2.67
N ALA A 225 9.18 -31.72 1.67
CA ALA A 225 9.36 -32.81 0.72
C ALA A 225 10.58 -32.57 -0.18
N LEU A 226 10.80 -31.33 -0.66
CA LEU A 226 12.00 -30.95 -1.40
C LEU A 226 13.26 -31.14 -0.56
N MET A 227 13.20 -30.77 0.72
CA MET A 227 14.33 -30.95 1.64
C MET A 227 14.74 -32.42 1.76
N THR A 228 13.78 -33.35 1.74
CA THR A 228 14.06 -34.80 1.81
C THR A 228 14.47 -35.38 0.45
N SER A 229 13.80 -34.99 -0.64
CA SER A 229 14.02 -35.58 -1.97
C SER A 229 15.24 -35.04 -2.68
N ASN A 230 15.54 -33.74 -2.52
CA ASN A 230 16.72 -33.09 -3.10
C ASN A 230 17.26 -32.01 -2.15
N PRO A 231 17.99 -32.40 -1.09
CA PRO A 231 18.50 -31.48 -0.08
C PRO A 231 19.37 -30.36 -0.66
N LYS A 232 20.19 -30.68 -1.67
CA LYS A 232 21.06 -29.71 -2.35
C LYS A 232 20.24 -28.63 -3.06
N ARG A 233 19.18 -29.03 -3.80
CA ARG A 233 18.30 -28.07 -4.46
C ARG A 233 17.53 -27.23 -3.45
N CYS A 234 17.06 -27.81 -2.35
CA CYS A 234 16.42 -27.07 -1.27
C CYS A 234 17.34 -25.97 -0.72
N ALA A 235 18.61 -26.31 -0.44
CA ALA A 235 19.60 -25.35 0.04
C ALA A 235 19.84 -24.20 -0.96
N GLN A 236 19.93 -24.52 -2.26
CA GLN A 236 20.07 -23.53 -3.34
C GLN A 236 18.88 -22.56 -3.42
N VAL A 237 17.64 -23.07 -3.32
CA VAL A 237 16.42 -22.24 -3.33
C VAL A 237 16.37 -21.32 -2.13
N VAL A 238 16.72 -21.84 -0.95
CA VAL A 238 16.78 -21.08 0.30
C VAL A 238 17.84 -19.97 0.25
N SER A 239 19.03 -20.29 -0.27
CA SER A 239 20.12 -19.32 -0.47
C SER A 239 19.70 -18.14 -1.36
N ARG A 240 19.03 -18.44 -2.49
CA ARG A 240 18.51 -17.42 -3.41
C ARG A 240 17.44 -16.55 -2.76
N ALA A 241 16.53 -17.16 -2.00
CA ALA A 241 15.49 -16.42 -1.30
C ALA A 241 16.06 -15.47 -0.24
N LEU A 242 17.02 -15.93 0.58
CA LEU A 242 17.70 -15.11 1.59
C LEU A 242 18.47 -13.95 0.94
N ASN A 243 19.22 -14.22 -0.12
CA ASN A 243 19.96 -13.18 -0.82
C ASN A 243 19.03 -12.17 -1.50
N LEU A 244 17.88 -12.60 -2.05
CA LEU A 244 16.86 -11.68 -2.54
C LEU A 244 16.27 -10.80 -1.41
N ILE A 245 15.98 -11.39 -0.24
CA ILE A 245 15.50 -10.63 0.93
C ILE A 245 16.54 -9.61 1.37
N TYR A 246 17.82 -9.99 1.32
CA TYR A 246 18.91 -9.07 1.63
C TYR A 246 18.91 -7.89 0.65
N VAL A 247 18.79 -8.13 -0.66
CA VAL A 247 18.64 -7.07 -1.67
C VAL A 247 17.40 -6.20 -1.42
N LEU A 248 16.24 -6.80 -1.10
CA LEU A 248 15.01 -6.08 -0.79
C LEU A 248 15.18 -5.11 0.39
N SER A 249 16.05 -5.42 1.37
CA SER A 249 16.34 -4.50 2.48
C SER A 249 16.91 -3.17 1.99
N ALA A 250 17.82 -3.17 1.00
CA ALA A 250 18.37 -1.95 0.43
C ALA A 250 17.36 -1.23 -0.47
N LEU A 251 16.65 -1.98 -1.31
CA LEU A 251 15.66 -1.42 -2.23
C LEU A 251 14.52 -0.69 -1.49
N ILE A 252 14.10 -1.24 -0.34
CA ILE A 252 12.98 -0.69 0.42
C ILE A 252 13.38 0.43 1.38
N TYR A 253 14.68 0.57 1.70
CA TYR A 253 15.18 1.54 2.69
C TYR A 253 14.71 2.99 2.44
N PRO A 254 14.74 3.54 1.20
CA PRO A 254 14.26 4.90 0.94
C PRO A 254 12.76 5.08 1.24
N PHE A 255 11.98 3.99 1.16
CA PHE A 255 10.53 4.00 1.31
C PHE A 255 10.08 3.64 2.73
N MET A 256 10.65 2.59 3.33
CA MET A 256 10.31 2.07 4.65
C MET A 256 11.58 1.70 5.44
N PRO A 257 12.30 2.68 6.00
CA PRO A 257 13.58 2.43 6.67
C PRO A 257 13.46 1.47 7.86
N ALA A 258 12.44 1.64 8.72
CA ALA A 258 12.21 0.72 9.84
C ALA A 258 11.92 -0.74 9.40
N THR A 259 11.34 -0.93 8.21
CA THR A 259 11.13 -2.26 7.63
C THR A 259 12.44 -2.84 7.11
N SER A 260 13.28 -2.02 6.48
CA SER A 260 14.65 -2.41 6.10
C SER A 260 15.45 -2.86 7.31
N ASP A 261 15.45 -2.07 8.39
CA ASP A 261 16.16 -2.40 9.63
C ASP A 261 15.66 -3.72 10.24
N SER A 262 14.33 -3.95 10.28
CA SER A 262 13.79 -5.24 10.74
C SER A 262 14.24 -6.40 9.86
N ILE A 263 14.27 -6.24 8.52
CA ILE A 263 14.79 -7.28 7.63
C ILE A 263 16.27 -7.57 7.94
N LEU A 264 17.10 -6.54 8.07
CA LEU A 264 18.52 -6.69 8.38
C LEU A 264 18.77 -7.38 9.73
N ASN A 265 17.99 -7.01 10.76
CA ASN A 265 18.04 -7.66 12.07
C ASN A 265 17.63 -9.14 11.99
N GLN A 266 16.57 -9.46 11.25
CA GLN A 266 16.12 -10.84 11.06
C GLN A 266 17.10 -11.66 10.20
N LEU A 267 17.78 -11.04 9.25
CA LEU A 267 18.85 -11.68 8.48
C LEU A 267 20.17 -11.77 9.26
N ASN A 268 20.33 -10.99 10.35
CA ASN A 268 21.62 -10.79 11.02
C ASN A 268 22.71 -10.35 10.01
N ALA A 269 22.40 -9.36 9.18
CA ALA A 269 23.26 -8.86 8.12
C ALA A 269 23.46 -7.34 8.22
N PRO A 270 24.62 -6.79 7.82
CA PRO A 270 24.85 -5.36 7.83
C PRO A 270 24.01 -4.66 6.76
N ALA A 271 23.86 -3.33 6.85
CA ALA A 271 23.27 -2.57 5.76
C ALA A 271 24.09 -2.73 4.47
N ARG A 272 23.39 -2.75 3.32
CA ARG A 272 24.00 -2.90 2.00
C ARG A 272 23.52 -1.82 1.04
N ILE A 273 24.26 -1.65 -0.04
CA ILE A 273 23.84 -0.86 -1.20
C ILE A 273 23.00 -1.71 -2.15
N VAL A 274 22.27 -1.05 -3.05
CA VAL A 274 21.55 -1.71 -4.14
C VAL A 274 22.59 -2.33 -5.08
N PRO A 275 22.57 -3.66 -5.30
CA PRO A 275 23.49 -4.28 -6.24
C PRO A 275 23.01 -4.11 -7.67
N GLU A 276 23.94 -4.16 -8.63
CA GLU A 276 23.62 -4.19 -10.06
C GLU A 276 22.94 -5.51 -10.48
N VAL A 277 23.35 -6.62 -9.86
CA VAL A 277 22.83 -7.97 -10.12
C VAL A 277 22.63 -8.77 -8.84
N LEU A 278 21.70 -9.71 -8.87
CA LEU A 278 21.47 -10.63 -7.77
C LEU A 278 22.68 -11.56 -7.58
N SER A 279 23.16 -11.62 -6.34
CA SER A 279 24.41 -12.27 -5.97
C SER A 279 24.27 -13.05 -4.66
N THR A 280 25.14 -14.04 -4.49
CA THR A 280 25.32 -14.80 -3.24
C THR A 280 26.25 -14.01 -2.33
N ASP A 281 25.67 -13.17 -1.47
CA ASP A 281 26.40 -12.36 -0.48
C ASP A 281 26.28 -12.95 0.93
N ILE A 282 25.09 -13.47 1.27
CA ILE A 282 24.89 -14.31 2.44
C ILE A 282 25.30 -15.74 2.06
N LEU A 283 26.38 -16.20 2.68
CA LEU A 283 27.02 -17.48 2.36
C LEU A 283 26.50 -18.61 3.25
N ALA A 284 26.69 -19.85 2.79
CA ALA A 284 26.42 -21.05 3.58
C ALA A 284 27.10 -20.99 4.95
N GLY A 285 26.43 -21.51 5.98
CA GLY A 285 26.87 -21.42 7.37
C GLY A 285 26.49 -20.13 8.08
N HIS A 286 25.98 -19.11 7.37
CA HIS A 286 25.48 -17.89 7.99
C HIS A 286 24.29 -18.16 8.91
N THR A 287 24.29 -17.59 10.11
CA THR A 287 23.20 -17.73 11.08
C THR A 287 22.29 -16.49 11.04
N ILE A 288 21.03 -16.70 10.68
CA ILE A 288 20.02 -15.63 10.67
C ILE A 288 19.57 -15.28 12.09
N GLY A 289 18.98 -14.09 12.24
CA GLY A 289 18.31 -13.67 13.47
C GLY A 289 16.96 -14.38 13.66
N LYS A 290 16.17 -13.85 14.60
CA LYS A 290 14.84 -14.39 14.91
C LYS A 290 13.80 -13.91 13.90
N PRO A 291 13.11 -14.80 13.15
CA PRO A 291 12.06 -14.38 12.23
C PRO A 291 10.86 -13.76 12.96
N GLU A 292 10.31 -12.69 12.39
CA GLU A 292 9.13 -12.01 12.89
C GLU A 292 8.26 -11.47 11.74
N HIS A 293 6.97 -11.24 12.04
CA HIS A 293 6.06 -10.65 11.07
C HIS A 293 6.36 -9.16 10.90
N LEU A 294 6.76 -8.76 9.68
CA LEU A 294 7.03 -7.37 9.31
C LEU A 294 5.79 -6.46 9.40
N PHE A 295 4.61 -7.03 9.12
CA PHE A 295 3.34 -6.32 9.09
C PHE A 295 2.28 -7.10 9.85
N LYS A 296 1.27 -6.39 10.35
CA LYS A 296 0.11 -6.98 11.02
C LYS A 296 -1.13 -6.67 10.19
N LYS A 297 -2.10 -7.59 10.23
CA LYS A 297 -3.40 -7.35 9.61
C LYS A 297 -4.08 -6.16 10.28
N ILE A 298 -4.63 -5.27 9.46
CA ILE A 298 -5.54 -4.22 9.92
C ILE A 298 -6.96 -4.77 9.72
N GLU A 299 -7.75 -4.78 10.79
CA GLU A 299 -9.14 -5.27 10.71
C GLU A 299 -10.04 -4.26 10.01
N ASP A 300 -10.95 -4.76 9.18
CA ASP A 300 -11.80 -3.92 8.31
C ASP A 300 -12.71 -2.98 9.11
N ASN A 301 -13.09 -3.36 10.34
CA ASN A 301 -13.88 -2.49 11.21
C ASN A 301 -13.16 -1.18 11.59
N MET A 302 -11.82 -1.15 11.52
CA MET A 302 -11.03 0.05 11.79
C MET A 302 -11.23 1.13 10.74
N ILE A 303 -11.60 0.75 9.51
CA ILE A 303 -11.89 1.69 8.41
C ILE A 303 -12.98 2.66 8.85
N GLU A 304 -14.12 2.13 9.31
CA GLU A 304 -15.27 2.94 9.69
C GLU A 304 -14.99 3.77 10.96
N ILE A 305 -14.19 3.22 11.89
CA ILE A 305 -13.72 3.96 13.08
C ILE A 305 -12.89 5.16 12.66
N TRP A 306 -11.95 4.99 11.73
CA TRP A 306 -11.08 6.07 11.28
C TRP A 306 -11.79 7.07 10.38
N LYS A 307 -12.70 6.62 9.50
CA LYS A 307 -13.59 7.53 8.76
C LYS A 307 -14.41 8.38 9.70
N ALA A 308 -15.03 7.80 10.73
CA ALA A 308 -15.78 8.58 11.73
C ALA A 308 -14.88 9.55 12.52
N LYS A 309 -13.64 9.14 12.84
CA LYS A 309 -12.68 9.96 13.60
C LYS A 309 -12.13 11.14 12.77
N PHE A 310 -11.91 10.94 11.47
CA PHE A 310 -11.17 11.85 10.60
C PHE A 310 -11.95 12.37 9.37
N GLY A 311 -13.23 12.01 9.21
CA GLY A 311 -14.10 12.44 8.09
C GLY A 311 -14.60 13.88 8.20
N GLY A 312 -14.53 14.45 9.40
CA GLY A 312 -14.91 15.83 9.69
C GLY A 312 -16.29 15.99 10.30
N GLN A 313 -16.65 17.23 10.65
CA GLN A 313 -17.89 17.54 11.36
C GLN A 313 -19.14 17.57 10.46
N GLU A 314 -18.98 17.71 9.14
CA GLU A 314 -20.11 17.72 8.18
C GLU A 314 -20.70 16.32 7.96
N GLU A 315 -19.88 15.24 7.96
CA GLU A 315 -20.35 13.84 7.83
C GLU A 315 -21.01 13.29 9.11
N LYS A 316 -20.90 14.01 10.23
CA LYS A 316 -21.58 13.64 11.49
C LYS A 316 -23.10 13.85 11.46
N LYS A 317 -23.65 14.56 10.46
CA LYS A 317 -25.10 14.81 10.39
C LYS A 317 -25.91 13.58 9.99
N ASP A 318 -25.38 12.69 9.15
CA ASP A 318 -26.13 11.51 8.68
C ASP A 318 -25.86 10.24 9.51
N THR A 319 -24.73 10.17 10.22
CA THR A 319 -24.34 8.97 11.00
C THR A 319 -24.80 8.99 12.46
N ILE A 320 -25.12 10.15 13.04
CA ILE A 320 -25.52 10.25 14.47
C ILE A 320 -27.02 9.92 14.68
N THR A 321 -27.86 10.02 13.65
CA THR A 321 -29.29 9.67 13.74
C THR A 321 -29.54 8.17 13.85
N ASP A 322 -28.72 7.32 13.23
CA ASP A 322 -28.90 5.85 13.27
C ASP A 322 -28.23 5.17 14.48
N LEU A 323 -27.21 5.78 15.08
CA LEU A 323 -26.54 5.21 16.27
C LEU A 323 -27.22 5.57 17.60
N LYS A 324 -28.10 6.57 17.62
CA LYS A 324 -28.89 6.92 18.83
C LYS A 324 -30.21 6.17 18.94
N ALA A 325 -30.73 5.59 17.85
CA ALA A 325 -31.92 4.73 17.89
C ALA A 325 -31.65 3.35 18.53
N THR A 326 -30.40 2.88 18.53
CA THR A 326 -30.02 1.55 19.05
C THR A 326 -29.44 1.56 20.46
N ALA A 327 -29.10 2.72 21.03
CA ALA A 327 -28.50 2.83 22.37
C ALA A 327 -29.50 3.14 23.51
N GLY A 328 -30.78 3.41 23.19
CA GLY A 328 -31.79 3.89 24.15
C GLY A 328 -32.62 2.82 24.89
N SER A 329 -32.57 1.54 24.51
CA SER A 329 -33.52 0.53 25.03
C SER A 329 -32.89 -0.65 25.80
N LYS A 330 -31.69 -0.49 26.38
CA LYS A 330 -31.02 -1.56 27.16
C LYS A 330 -30.54 -1.15 28.56
N ARG A 331 -31.23 -0.22 29.24
CA ARG A 331 -30.93 0.12 30.65
C ARG A 331 -32.09 -0.07 31.64
N LYS A 332 -33.12 -0.85 31.28
CA LYS A 332 -34.17 -1.32 32.21
C LYS A 332 -34.49 -2.81 32.03
N ALA A 333 -33.46 -3.67 32.09
CA ALA A 333 -33.67 -5.12 32.19
C ALA A 333 -32.48 -5.87 32.84
N ALA A 334 -31.65 -5.18 33.62
CA ALA A 334 -30.52 -5.79 34.33
C ALA A 334 -30.79 -5.82 35.85
N ALA A 335 -31.88 -6.49 36.24
CA ALA A 335 -32.16 -6.82 37.64
C ALA A 335 -33.09 -8.03 37.73
N ALA A 336 -32.73 -9.17 37.12
CA ALA A 336 -33.23 -10.48 37.50
C ALA A 336 -32.48 -11.61 36.78
N LYS A 337 -32.06 -12.60 37.58
CA LYS A 337 -31.69 -13.99 37.21
C LYS A 337 -30.32 -14.25 36.60
N LYS A 338 -29.40 -14.57 37.53
CA LYS A 338 -28.46 -15.69 37.44
C LYS A 338 -29.18 -16.96 36.96
N THR A 339 -28.63 -17.61 35.94
CA THR A 339 -28.28 -19.06 35.87
C THR A 339 -27.74 -19.34 34.47
N ALA A 340 -26.48 -19.75 34.37
CA ALA A 340 -26.01 -20.53 33.23
C ALA A 340 -26.68 -21.92 33.29
N PRO A 341 -26.91 -22.55 32.12
CA PRO A 341 -26.04 -23.67 31.80
C PRO A 341 -25.50 -23.62 30.35
N THR A 342 -24.26 -24.09 30.24
CA THR A 342 -23.61 -24.91 29.20
C THR A 342 -24.16 -25.02 27.76
N ALA A 343 -23.18 -25.13 26.84
CA ALA A 343 -23.26 -25.30 25.39
C ALA A 343 -24.24 -26.37 24.86
N ALA A 344 -24.75 -26.14 23.65
CA ALA A 344 -25.32 -27.11 22.70
C ALA A 344 -24.72 -26.81 21.31
N ASP A 345 -23.77 -27.60 20.78
CA ASP A 345 -23.89 -28.85 20.00
C ASP A 345 -24.37 -28.63 18.53
N PRO A 346 -23.57 -28.94 17.47
CA PRO A 346 -23.87 -28.62 16.06
C PRO A 346 -24.97 -29.46 15.38
N ASN A 347 -25.81 -30.19 16.11
CA ASN A 347 -26.65 -31.24 15.53
C ASN A 347 -28.15 -31.10 15.86
N VAL A 348 -28.76 -29.99 15.43
CA VAL A 348 -30.23 -29.88 15.33
C VAL A 348 -30.65 -30.24 13.90
N PRO A 349 -31.52 -31.24 13.69
CA PRO A 349 -32.05 -31.55 12.35
C PRO A 349 -32.81 -30.33 11.80
N LYS A 350 -32.30 -29.73 10.73
CA LYS A 350 -33.02 -28.69 9.98
C LYS A 350 -34.30 -29.30 9.40
N THR A 351 -35.42 -28.58 9.46
CA THR A 351 -36.67 -29.03 8.85
C THR A 351 -36.46 -29.24 7.33
N PRO A 352 -37.10 -30.25 6.71
CA PRO A 352 -37.01 -30.48 5.26
C PRO A 352 -37.35 -29.23 4.44
N GLU A 353 -38.24 -28.38 4.96
CA GLU A 353 -38.64 -27.11 4.36
C GLU A 353 -37.53 -26.05 4.40
N ALA A 354 -36.76 -25.96 5.49
CA ALA A 354 -35.62 -25.05 5.59
C ALA A 354 -34.48 -25.46 4.65
N LEU A 355 -34.21 -26.76 4.52
CA LEU A 355 -33.22 -27.28 3.57
C LEU A 355 -33.62 -27.05 2.11
N ALA A 356 -34.90 -27.24 1.78
CA ALA A 356 -35.42 -26.95 0.44
C ALA A 356 -35.35 -25.46 0.10
N LEU A 357 -35.56 -24.58 1.09
CA LEU A 357 -35.48 -23.13 0.91
C LEU A 357 -34.03 -22.64 0.78
N GLU A 358 -33.09 -23.21 1.54
CA GLU A 358 -31.65 -22.98 1.36
C GLU A 358 -31.16 -23.38 -0.04
N ALA A 359 -31.63 -24.52 -0.56
CA ALA A 359 -31.32 -24.96 -1.92
C ALA A 359 -31.84 -23.98 -2.99
N LYS A 360 -33.08 -23.49 -2.85
CA LYS A 360 -33.66 -22.48 -3.74
C LYS A 360 -32.92 -21.14 -3.68
N ILE A 361 -32.46 -20.72 -2.50
CA ILE A 361 -31.64 -19.51 -2.35
C ILE A 361 -30.29 -19.66 -3.06
N ALA A 362 -29.67 -20.85 -2.97
CA ALA A 362 -28.41 -21.14 -3.63
C ALA A 362 -28.54 -21.12 -5.16
N GLU A 363 -29.58 -21.77 -5.69
CA GLU A 363 -29.89 -21.81 -7.12
C GLU A 363 -30.18 -20.41 -7.68
N GLN A 364 -31.04 -19.64 -7.00
CA GLN A 364 -31.34 -18.26 -7.39
C GLN A 364 -30.11 -17.35 -7.29
N GLY A 365 -29.23 -17.58 -6.31
CA GLY A 365 -27.96 -16.88 -6.18
C GLY A 365 -26.94 -17.20 -7.29
N GLN A 366 -27.03 -18.37 -7.91
CA GLN A 366 -26.26 -18.71 -9.12
C GLN A 366 -26.84 -18.03 -10.35
N LEU A 367 -28.17 -17.99 -10.49
CA LEU A 367 -28.85 -17.30 -11.59
C LEU A 367 -28.52 -15.80 -11.63
N VAL A 368 -28.55 -15.11 -10.49
CA VAL A 368 -28.17 -13.69 -10.37
C VAL A 368 -26.71 -13.46 -10.78
N ARG A 369 -25.81 -14.38 -10.42
CA ARG A 369 -24.38 -14.30 -10.80
C ARG A 369 -24.18 -14.55 -12.30
N GLY A 370 -24.93 -15.49 -12.87
CA GLY A 370 -24.93 -15.77 -14.31
C GLY A 370 -25.40 -14.57 -15.13
N LEU A 371 -26.52 -13.95 -14.74
CA LEU A 371 -27.07 -12.77 -15.42
C LEU A 371 -26.13 -11.56 -15.32
N LYS A 372 -25.50 -11.33 -14.16
CA LYS A 372 -24.51 -10.24 -13.99
C LYS A 372 -23.21 -10.45 -14.77
N GLY A 373 -22.92 -11.68 -15.19
CA GLY A 373 -21.76 -12.02 -15.98
C GLY A 373 -21.95 -11.88 -17.50
N GLN A 374 -23.17 -11.63 -17.97
CA GLN A 374 -23.45 -11.48 -19.41
C GLN A 374 -23.10 -10.07 -19.92
N THR A 375 -22.52 -10.02 -21.12
CA THR A 375 -22.19 -8.80 -21.86
C THR A 375 -22.57 -8.95 -23.33
N PRO A 376 -23.11 -7.91 -23.99
CA PRO A 376 -23.28 -6.53 -23.52
C PRO A 376 -24.49 -6.34 -22.59
N LYS A 377 -24.44 -5.32 -21.73
CA LYS A 377 -25.54 -4.98 -20.81
C LYS A 377 -26.66 -4.26 -21.56
N THR A 378 -27.74 -4.98 -21.85
CA THR A 378 -28.97 -4.42 -22.42
C THR A 378 -29.94 -4.00 -21.32
N THR A 379 -30.86 -3.10 -21.63
CA THR A 379 -31.91 -2.66 -20.70
C THR A 379 -32.80 -3.82 -20.24
N GLU A 380 -33.04 -4.80 -21.11
CA GLU A 380 -33.73 -6.05 -20.76
C GLU A 380 -32.93 -6.89 -19.75
N LEU A 381 -31.60 -6.97 -19.89
CA LEU A 381 -30.75 -7.73 -18.97
C LEU A 381 -30.72 -7.08 -17.59
N ASP A 382 -30.69 -5.76 -17.50
CA ASP A 382 -30.75 -5.04 -16.23
C ASP A 382 -32.11 -5.22 -15.52
N ALA A 383 -33.21 -5.27 -16.28
CA ALA A 383 -34.53 -5.61 -15.75
C ALA A 383 -34.57 -7.04 -15.19
N GLN A 384 -34.01 -8.02 -15.92
CA GLN A 384 -33.91 -9.41 -15.47
C GLN A 384 -33.04 -9.58 -14.22
N ILE A 385 -31.92 -8.84 -14.12
CA ILE A 385 -31.07 -8.84 -12.92
C ILE A 385 -31.84 -8.29 -11.72
N LYS A 386 -32.61 -7.22 -11.90
CA LYS A 386 -33.41 -6.60 -10.83
C LYS A 386 -34.46 -7.57 -10.30
N ASP A 387 -35.25 -8.18 -11.19
CA ASP A 387 -36.30 -9.13 -10.80
C ASP A 387 -35.72 -10.37 -10.11
N ALA A 388 -34.58 -10.88 -10.60
CA ALA A 388 -33.91 -12.02 -10.00
C ALA A 388 -33.36 -11.73 -8.59
N VAL A 389 -32.87 -10.49 -8.35
CA VAL A 389 -32.39 -10.04 -7.04
C VAL A 389 -33.53 -9.85 -6.05
N ASP A 390 -34.66 -9.30 -6.49
CA ASP A 390 -35.80 -9.08 -5.60
C ASP A 390 -36.47 -10.42 -5.21
N PHE A 391 -36.50 -11.40 -6.12
CA PHE A 391 -36.91 -12.76 -5.78
C PHE A 391 -35.95 -13.43 -4.78
N LEU A 392 -34.64 -13.24 -4.92
CA LEU A 392 -33.64 -13.76 -3.97
C LEU A 392 -33.82 -13.16 -2.56
N LYS A 393 -34.16 -11.87 -2.46
CA LYS A 393 -34.46 -11.23 -1.17
C LYS A 393 -35.71 -11.81 -0.52
N LYS A 394 -36.75 -12.08 -1.32
CA LYS A 394 -37.98 -12.71 -0.82
C LYS A 394 -37.73 -14.08 -0.21
N LEU A 395 -36.97 -14.94 -0.90
CA LEU A 395 -36.61 -16.27 -0.39
C LEU A 395 -35.80 -16.21 0.91
N LYS A 396 -34.87 -15.25 1.03
CA LYS A 396 -34.10 -15.03 2.26
C LYS A 396 -34.99 -14.56 3.42
N GLY A 397 -35.95 -13.69 3.14
CA GLY A 397 -36.95 -13.26 4.12
C GLY A 397 -37.81 -14.42 4.63
N GLU A 398 -38.25 -15.30 3.73
CA GLU A 398 -39.00 -16.51 4.08
C GLU A 398 -38.18 -17.46 4.98
N LEU A 399 -36.87 -17.63 4.70
CA LEU A 399 -35.98 -18.46 5.53
C LEU A 399 -35.78 -17.86 6.93
N GLU A 400 -35.63 -16.54 7.03
CA GLU A 400 -35.54 -15.85 8.32
C GLU A 400 -36.81 -15.99 9.15
N THR A 401 -37.99 -15.98 8.51
CA THR A 401 -39.26 -16.22 9.21
C THR A 401 -39.41 -17.67 9.68
N LEU A 402 -38.95 -18.65 8.88
CA LEU A 402 -38.95 -20.08 9.23
C LEU A 402 -37.96 -20.43 10.34
N SER A 403 -36.84 -19.69 10.44
CA SER A 403 -35.85 -19.90 11.51
C SER A 403 -36.24 -19.34 12.87
N LYS A 404 -37.31 -18.51 12.92
CA LYS A 404 -37.83 -17.84 14.13
C LYS A 404 -39.14 -18.44 14.62
N ALA A 405 -39.79 -19.27 13.81
CA ALA A 405 -40.96 -20.08 14.17
C ALA A 405 -40.50 -21.41 14.77
#